data_AF-A0AAE2BGZ5-F1
#
_entry.id   AF-A0AAE2BGZ5-F1
#
_cell.length_a   1.000
_cell.length_b   1.000
_cell.length_c   1.000
_cell.angle_alpha   90.00
_cell.angle_beta   90.00
_cell.angle_gamma   90.00
#
_symmetry.space_group_name_H-M   'P 1'
#
loop_
_entity.id
_entity.type
_entity.pdbx_description
1 polymer ?
#
loop_
_entity_poly.entity_id
_entity_poly.type
_entity_poly.pdbx_seq_one_letter_code
_entity_poly.pdbx_strand_id
1 'polypeptide(L)'
;MIRSNNKTRALFDAWYANKDNSTGLKEQDVLENLMHQGFFRELDLKVKFLDTLYFSGFCQDSRNVTLVATVHANCCRGMAAKLADLTMVARNWKTYKRLASVNTTSAFRWSLHRACWRSWRN
;
A
#
# COMPACT_ATOMS: atom_id res chain seq x y z
N MET A 1 -18.21 -8.94 -10.92
CA MET A 1 -18.25 -7.47 -10.63
C MET A 1 -18.44 -7.29 -9.13
N ILE A 2 -17.63 -6.44 -8.48
CA ILE A 2 -17.77 -6.16 -7.04
C ILE A 2 -18.91 -5.15 -6.86
N ARG A 3 -19.81 -5.39 -5.91
CA ARG A 3 -20.96 -4.51 -5.61
C ARG A 3 -20.88 -4.02 -4.16
N SER A 4 -21.12 -2.74 -3.96
CA SER A 4 -21.21 -2.16 -2.62
C SER A 4 -22.44 -2.68 -1.88
N ASN A 5 -22.38 -2.66 -0.55
CA ASN A 5 -23.49 -3.00 0.34
C ASN A 5 -23.56 -1.98 1.49
N ASN A 6 -24.61 -2.04 2.30
CA ASN A 6 -24.82 -1.06 3.37
C ASN A 6 -23.66 -1.04 4.39
N LYS A 7 -23.10 -2.22 4.71
CA LYS A 7 -21.99 -2.37 5.67
C LYS A 7 -20.70 -1.71 5.18
N THR A 8 -20.33 -1.99 3.93
CA THR A 8 -19.13 -1.41 3.31
C THR A 8 -19.28 0.09 3.10
N ARG A 9 -20.47 0.59 2.74
CA ARG A 9 -20.71 2.05 2.69
C ARG A 9 -20.53 2.69 4.07
N ALA A 10 -21.14 2.14 5.12
CA ALA A 10 -20.97 2.64 6.49
C ALA A 10 -19.49 2.62 6.94
N LEU A 11 -18.73 1.58 6.56
CA LEU A 11 -17.29 1.53 6.79
C LEU A 11 -16.57 2.73 6.14
N PHE A 12 -16.81 2.93 4.84
CA PHE A 12 -16.16 4.02 4.11
C PHE A 12 -16.61 5.38 4.65
N ASP A 13 -17.90 5.59 4.93
CA ASP A 13 -18.42 6.86 5.45
C ASP A 13 -17.72 7.23 6.77
N ALA A 14 -17.62 6.29 7.72
CA ALA A 14 -16.92 6.51 8.98
C ALA A 14 -15.41 6.76 8.77
N TRP A 15 -14.77 6.01 7.88
CA TRP A 15 -13.36 6.19 7.57
C TRP A 15 -13.07 7.56 6.96
N TYR A 16 -13.86 8.00 5.99
CA TYR A 16 -13.76 9.33 5.38
C TYR A 16 -14.05 10.44 6.40
N ALA A 17 -15.03 10.28 7.29
CA ALA A 17 -15.33 11.25 8.34
C ALA A 17 -14.17 11.41 9.35
N ASN A 18 -13.40 10.34 9.60
CA ASN A 18 -12.28 10.38 10.53
C ASN A 18 -10.97 10.83 9.88
N LYS A 19 -10.74 10.51 8.59
CA LYS A 19 -9.45 10.77 7.94
C LYS A 19 -9.09 12.27 7.94
N ASP A 20 -10.07 13.14 7.78
CA ASP A 20 -9.85 14.59 7.65
C ASP A 20 -9.53 15.26 9.00
N ASN A 21 -9.87 14.62 10.11
CA ASN A 21 -9.61 15.10 11.47
C ASN A 21 -8.42 14.40 12.15
N SER A 22 -7.72 13.52 11.42
CA SER A 22 -6.66 12.65 11.97
C SER A 22 -5.27 13.24 11.75
N THR A 23 -4.97 14.35 12.44
CA THR A 23 -3.66 15.02 12.31
C THR A 23 -2.52 14.07 12.68
N GLY A 24 -1.53 13.96 11.79
CA GLY A 24 -0.34 13.13 11.99
C GLY A 24 -0.50 11.64 11.64
N LEU A 25 -1.70 11.20 11.27
CA LEU A 25 -1.97 9.82 10.86
C LEU A 25 -2.07 9.68 9.34
N LYS A 26 -1.65 8.54 8.80
CA LYS A 26 -1.95 8.15 7.41
C LYS A 26 -3.36 7.56 7.34
N GLU A 27 -3.98 7.60 6.16
CA GLU A 27 -5.33 7.04 5.95
C GLU A 27 -5.42 5.56 6.36
N GLN A 28 -4.35 4.78 6.15
CA GLN A 28 -4.26 3.40 6.60
C GLN A 28 -4.27 3.27 8.13
N ASP A 29 -3.58 4.16 8.84
CA ASP A 29 -3.56 4.18 10.32
C ASP A 29 -4.97 4.49 10.87
N VAL A 30 -5.72 5.38 10.20
CA VAL A 30 -7.12 5.69 10.55
C VAL A 30 -8.03 4.48 10.37
N LEU A 31 -7.88 3.73 9.26
CA LEU A 31 -8.65 2.51 9.02
C LEU A 31 -8.32 1.43 10.07
N GLU A 32 -7.04 1.30 10.41
CA GLU A 32 -6.56 0.37 11.42
C GLU A 32 -7.11 0.73 12.82
N ASN A 33 -7.17 2.01 13.17
CA ASN A 33 -7.79 2.47 14.41
C ASN A 33 -9.27 2.11 14.48
N LEU A 34 -10.05 2.30 13.41
CA LEU A 34 -11.46 1.88 13.36
C LEU A 34 -11.61 0.37 13.57
N MET A 35 -10.72 -0.42 12.96
CA MET A 35 -10.69 -1.86 13.16
C MET A 35 -10.41 -2.23 14.63
N HIS A 36 -9.39 -1.63 15.24
CA HIS A 36 -9.00 -1.89 16.65
C HIS A 36 -10.06 -1.41 17.65
N GLN A 37 -10.80 -0.34 17.31
CA GLN A 37 -11.94 0.15 18.10
C GLN A 37 -13.18 -0.77 18.00
N GLY A 38 -13.14 -1.83 17.20
CA GLY A 38 -14.22 -2.81 17.10
C GLY A 38 -15.25 -2.51 16.03
N PHE A 39 -15.10 -1.42 15.26
CA PHE A 39 -16.07 -0.98 14.26
C PHE A 39 -16.36 -2.05 13.19
N PHE A 40 -15.35 -2.86 12.83
CA PHE A 40 -15.52 -3.95 11.87
C PHE A 40 -16.46 -5.05 12.40
N ARG A 41 -16.43 -5.28 13.72
CA ARG A 41 -17.30 -6.23 14.40
C ARG A 41 -18.72 -5.68 14.51
N GLU A 42 -18.86 -4.38 14.82
CA GLU A 42 -20.16 -3.70 14.87
C GLU A 42 -20.89 -3.76 13.52
N LEU A 43 -20.15 -3.60 12.43
CA LEU A 43 -20.69 -3.73 11.08
C LEU A 43 -20.85 -5.19 10.61
N ASP A 44 -20.47 -6.18 11.42
CA ASP A 44 -20.46 -7.60 11.07
C ASP A 44 -19.75 -7.83 9.72
N LEU A 45 -18.54 -7.28 9.60
CA LEU A 45 -17.66 -7.44 8.44
C LEU A 45 -16.83 -8.72 8.57
N LYS A 46 -16.80 -9.51 7.50
CA LYS A 46 -15.85 -10.61 7.34
C LYS A 46 -14.63 -10.08 6.61
N VAL A 47 -13.51 -9.99 7.32
CA VAL A 47 -12.25 -9.47 6.79
C VAL A 47 -11.24 -10.60 6.64
N LYS A 48 -10.50 -10.58 5.53
CA LYS A 48 -9.40 -11.50 5.28
C LYS A 48 -8.15 -10.67 4.99
N PHE A 49 -7.11 -10.88 5.78
CA PHE A 49 -5.79 -10.37 5.44
C PHE A 49 -5.21 -11.16 4.27
N LEU A 50 -4.67 -10.43 3.30
CA LEU A 50 -4.01 -11.03 2.15
C LEU A 50 -2.55 -11.32 2.52
N ASP A 51 -2.00 -12.38 1.93
CA ASP A 51 -0.63 -12.80 2.20
C ASP A 51 0.36 -11.77 1.66
N THR A 52 1.18 -11.22 2.55
CA THR A 52 2.21 -10.22 2.25
C THR A 52 3.26 -10.71 1.26
N LEU A 53 3.34 -12.01 0.97
CA LEU A 53 4.18 -12.55 -0.09
C LEU A 53 3.91 -11.90 -1.47
N TYR A 54 2.65 -11.57 -1.74
CA TYR A 54 2.21 -10.98 -3.02
C TYR A 54 2.23 -9.44 -3.01
N PHE A 55 2.59 -8.83 -1.88
CA PHE A 55 2.59 -7.38 -1.69
C PHE A 55 3.99 -6.87 -1.32
N SER A 56 4.40 -5.77 -1.93
CA SER A 56 5.58 -5.01 -1.51
C SER A 56 5.16 -3.64 -1.00
N GLY A 57 5.85 -3.11 0.00
CA GLY A 57 5.61 -1.78 0.55
C GLY A 57 6.86 -0.93 0.54
N PHE A 58 6.72 0.40 0.60
CA PHE A 58 7.89 1.30 0.61
C PHE A 58 8.71 1.22 1.92
N CYS A 59 8.08 0.86 3.05
CA CYS A 59 8.81 0.58 4.30
C CYS A 59 9.15 -0.91 4.46
N GLN A 60 8.66 -1.76 3.57
CA GLN A 60 8.82 -3.21 3.68
C GLN A 60 8.81 -3.81 2.28
N ASP A 61 9.98 -3.79 1.65
CA ASP A 61 10.16 -4.43 0.36
C ASP A 61 9.93 -5.95 0.48
N SER A 62 9.25 -6.53 -0.50
CA SER A 62 9.08 -7.99 -0.58
C SER A 62 10.44 -8.67 -0.75
N ARG A 63 10.58 -9.84 -0.11
CA ARG A 63 11.76 -10.69 -0.20
C ARG A 63 11.88 -11.39 -1.56
N ASN A 64 10.76 -11.53 -2.28
CA ASN A 64 10.72 -12.23 -3.56
C ASN A 64 9.88 -11.44 -4.58
N VAL A 65 10.57 -10.68 -5.44
CA VAL A 65 9.92 -9.89 -6.50
C VAL A 65 9.11 -10.73 -7.48
N THR A 66 9.45 -12.01 -7.68
CA THR A 66 8.80 -12.84 -8.70
C THR A 66 7.33 -13.14 -8.37
N LEU A 67 6.96 -13.02 -7.09
CA LEU A 67 5.61 -13.24 -6.59
C LEU A 67 4.84 -11.94 -6.33
N VAL A 68 5.51 -10.78 -6.38
CA VAL A 68 4.87 -9.49 -6.11
C VAL A 68 3.85 -9.19 -7.21
N ALA A 69 2.59 -9.03 -6.80
CA ALA A 69 1.50 -8.61 -7.66
C ALA A 69 1.13 -7.14 -7.45
N THR A 70 1.32 -6.61 -6.23
CA THR A 70 0.96 -5.23 -5.87
C THR A 70 2.09 -4.56 -5.09
N VAL A 71 2.38 -3.30 -5.41
CA VAL A 71 3.29 -2.45 -4.62
C VAL A 71 2.53 -1.27 -4.06
N HIS A 72 2.61 -1.05 -2.75
CA HIS A 72 1.89 0.01 -2.04
C HIS A 72 2.86 1.04 -1.44
N ALA A 73 2.57 2.34 -1.66
CA ALA A 73 3.26 3.45 -1.01
C ALA A 73 2.78 3.69 0.44
N ASN A 74 2.77 2.61 1.25
CA ASN A 74 2.12 2.50 2.56
C ASN A 74 2.69 3.44 3.63
N CYS A 75 3.97 3.80 3.56
CA CYS A 75 4.65 4.61 4.58
C CYS A 75 4.94 6.03 4.12
N CYS A 76 4.12 6.62 3.25
CA CYS A 76 4.45 7.88 2.57
C CYS A 76 3.52 9.04 2.89
N ARG A 77 4.06 10.26 3.10
CA ARG A 77 3.27 11.49 3.20
C ARG A 77 3.24 12.24 1.87
N GLY A 78 2.05 12.71 1.48
CA GLY A 78 1.85 13.54 0.30
C GLY A 78 1.85 12.80 -1.04
N MET A 79 1.03 13.29 -1.98
CA MET A 79 0.86 12.68 -3.30
C MET A 79 2.12 12.74 -4.17
N ALA A 80 2.89 13.84 -4.08
CA ALA A 80 4.09 14.02 -4.89
C ALA A 80 5.16 12.94 -4.62
N ALA A 81 5.44 12.65 -3.35
CA ALA A 81 6.39 11.60 -2.96
C ALA A 81 5.92 10.21 -3.38
N LYS A 82 4.63 9.91 -3.18
CA LYS A 82 4.01 8.65 -3.64
C LYS A 82 4.17 8.46 -5.15
N LEU A 83 3.84 9.49 -5.94
CA LEU A 83 3.90 9.42 -7.40
C LEU A 83 5.33 9.24 -7.92
N ALA A 84 6.30 9.96 -7.34
CA ALA A 84 7.70 9.89 -7.73
C ALA A 84 8.25 8.46 -7.57
N ASP A 85 8.09 7.86 -6.39
CA ASP A 85 8.64 6.53 -6.11
C ASP A 85 7.82 5.40 -6.77
N LEU A 86 6.49 5.54 -6.93
CA LEU A 86 5.69 4.57 -7.70
C LEU A 86 6.07 4.56 -9.18
N THR A 87 6.39 5.73 -9.75
CA THR A 87 6.91 5.82 -11.13
C THR A 87 8.22 5.07 -11.28
N MET A 88 9.10 5.17 -10.29
CA MET A 88 10.37 4.44 -10.24
C MET A 88 10.14 2.92 -10.10
N VAL A 89 9.21 2.49 -9.24
CA VAL A 89 8.79 1.08 -9.12
C VAL A 89 8.31 0.53 -10.47
N ALA A 90 7.48 1.27 -11.19
CA ALA A 90 7.00 0.86 -12.52
C ALA A 90 8.16 0.71 -13.54
N ARG A 91 9.17 1.59 -13.49
CA ARG A 91 10.37 1.48 -14.32
C ARG A 91 11.22 0.27 -13.96
N ASN A 92 11.41 0.02 -12.67
CA ASN A 92 12.14 -1.15 -12.17
C ASN A 92 11.46 -2.44 -12.64
N TRP A 93 10.14 -2.51 -12.52
CA TRP A 93 9.35 -3.65 -12.98
C TRP A 93 9.50 -3.91 -14.49
N LYS A 94 9.45 -2.87 -15.33
CA LYS A 94 9.69 -3.01 -16.78
C LYS A 94 11.09 -3.55 -17.08
N THR A 95 12.11 -3.03 -16.39
CA THR A 95 13.49 -3.52 -16.53
C THR A 95 13.62 -4.97 -16.09
N TYR A 96 13.04 -5.34 -14.95
CA TYR A 96 12.99 -6.71 -14.47
C TYR A 96 12.37 -7.65 -15.50
N LYS A 97 11.19 -7.30 -16.03
CA LYS A 97 10.50 -8.13 -17.04
C LYS A 97 11.34 -8.33 -18.30
N ARG A 98 12.08 -7.31 -18.73
CA ARG A 98 13.02 -7.41 -19.87
C ARG A 98 14.23 -8.30 -19.57
N LEU A 99 14.78 -8.24 -18.35
CA LEU A 99 15.93 -9.07 -17.96
C LEU A 99 15.52 -10.54 -17.73
N ALA A 100 14.35 -10.75 -17.13
CA ALA A 100 13.78 -12.08 -16.91
C ALA A 100 13.52 -12.80 -18.24
N SER A 101 13.19 -12.10 -19.33
CA SER A 101 13.03 -12.72 -20.66
C SER A 101 14.33 -13.20 -21.30
N VAL A 102 15.50 -12.78 -20.81
CA VAL A 102 16.82 -13.16 -21.36
C VAL A 102 17.57 -14.16 -20.47
N ASN A 103 16.86 -14.84 -19.53
CA ASN A 103 17.43 -15.74 -18.52
C ASN A 103 18.60 -15.15 -17.72
N THR A 104 18.69 -13.82 -17.65
CA THR A 104 19.69 -13.15 -16.84
C THR A 104 19.14 -13.01 -15.43
N THR A 105 19.47 -13.95 -14.56
CA THR A 105 19.19 -13.93 -13.12
C THR A 105 20.08 -12.91 -12.41
N SER A 106 19.99 -11.64 -12.83
CA SER A 106 20.51 -10.55 -12.01
C SER A 106 19.64 -10.42 -10.76
N ALA A 107 20.27 -10.20 -9.61
CA ALA A 107 19.57 -9.98 -8.35
C ALA A 107 18.78 -8.67 -8.43
N PHE A 108 17.52 -8.76 -8.87
CA PHE A 108 16.63 -7.61 -8.91
C PHE A 108 16.45 -7.05 -7.51
N ARG A 109 16.57 -5.73 -7.38
CA ARG A 109 16.25 -5.00 -6.16
C ARG A 109 15.43 -3.77 -6.52
N TRP A 110 14.44 -3.48 -5.68
CA TRP A 110 13.76 -2.19 -5.76
C TRP A 110 14.78 -1.07 -5.54
N SER A 111 14.64 0.00 -6.31
CA SER A 111 15.31 1.25 -5.98
C SER A 111 14.80 1.76 -4.65
N LEU A 112 15.68 2.40 -3.87
CA LEU A 112 15.32 3.00 -2.59
C LEU A 112 14.23 4.06 -2.78
N HIS A 113 13.14 3.95 -2.03
CA HIS A 113 12.00 4.88 -2.01
C HIS A 113 12.36 6.21 -1.32
N ARG A 114 13.32 6.94 -1.90
CA ARG A 114 13.96 8.12 -1.29
C ARG A 114 13.00 9.30 -1.15
N ALA A 115 12.14 9.54 -2.15
CA ALA A 115 11.18 10.63 -2.07
C ALA A 115 10.23 10.39 -0.90
N CYS A 116 9.84 9.13 -0.70
CA CYS A 116 8.99 8.72 0.38
C CYS A 116 9.63 8.91 1.75
N TRP A 117 10.86 8.45 1.92
CA TRP A 117 11.59 8.65 3.18
C TRP A 117 11.77 10.14 3.51
N ARG A 118 12.06 10.98 2.50
CA ARG A 118 12.17 12.44 2.68
C ARG A 118 10.86 13.12 3.03
N SER A 119 9.71 12.54 2.64
CA SER A 119 8.39 13.12 2.92
C SER A 119 8.05 13.25 4.42
N TRP A 120 8.79 12.57 5.29
CA TRP A 120 8.63 12.66 6.75
C TRP A 120 9.50 13.73 7.42
N ARG A 121 10.46 14.31 6.69
CA ARG A 121 11.43 15.28 7.23
C ARG A 121 10.96 16.73 7.15
N ASN A 122 9.75 16.95 6.62
CA ASN A 122 9.09 18.24 6.50
C ASN A 122 7.86 18.31 7.41
#